data_AF-L0KWK9-F1
#
_entry.id   AF-L0KWK9-F1
#
_cell.length_a   1.000
_cell.length_b   1.000
_cell.length_c   1.000
_cell.angle_alpha   90.00
_cell.angle_beta   90.00
_cell.angle_gamma   90.00
#
_symmetry.space_group_name_H-M   'P 1'
#
loop_
_entity.id
_entity.type
_entity.pdbx_description
1 polymer ?
#
loop_
_entity_poly.entity_id
_entity_poly.type
_entity_poly.pdbx_seq_one_letter_code
_entity_poly.pdbx_strand_id
1 'polypeptide(L)'
;MDKMKKVGILGAAALIGAGLAALSEERIREFVKEKIDTGALSKEEGKTLVEDLVSETKKQKLDLEKNIVEKIRAAVLKADKQLSNLEARIDETKIQELEAELERMKNLRKTENKD
;
A
#
# COMPACT_ATOMS: atom_id res chain seq x y z
N MET A 1 -10.54 -33.77 -10.65
CA MET A 1 -10.79 -32.44 -10.05
C MET A 1 -9.86 -32.10 -8.89
N ASP A 2 -9.65 -32.99 -7.91
CA ASP A 2 -8.88 -32.64 -6.69
C ASP A 2 -7.38 -32.37 -6.96
N LYS A 3 -6.75 -33.11 -7.89
CA LYS A 3 -5.36 -32.88 -8.31
C LYS A 3 -5.18 -31.53 -9.03
N MET A 4 -6.06 -31.19 -9.96
CA MET A 4 -6.00 -29.91 -10.69
C MET A 4 -6.15 -28.71 -9.76
N LYS A 5 -7.10 -28.75 -8.80
CA LYS A 5 -7.25 -27.68 -7.81
C LYS A 5 -6.00 -27.53 -6.94
N LYS A 6 -5.39 -28.63 -6.50
CA LYS A 6 -4.14 -28.60 -5.71
C LYS A 6 -2.96 -28.03 -6.49
N VAL A 7 -2.75 -28.47 -7.74
CA VAL A 7 -1.65 -27.99 -8.58
C VAL A 7 -1.87 -26.53 -8.98
N GLY A 8 -3.11 -26.10 -9.23
CA GLY A 8 -3.41 -24.71 -9.52
C GLY A 8 -3.27 -23.78 -8.33
N ILE A 9 -3.71 -24.18 -7.13
CA ILE A 9 -3.51 -23.39 -5.92
C ILE A 9 -2.01 -23.28 -5.58
N LEU A 10 -1.24 -24.37 -5.73
CA LEU A 10 0.21 -24.36 -5.52
C LEU A 10 0.96 -23.53 -6.57
N GLY A 11 0.55 -23.62 -7.84
CA GLY A 11 1.12 -22.81 -8.92
C GLY A 11 0.85 -21.32 -8.73
N ALA A 12 -0.39 -20.96 -8.39
CA ALA A 12 -0.75 -19.58 -8.06
C ALA A 12 0.08 -19.07 -6.87
N ALA A 13 0.16 -19.83 -5.78
CA ALA A 13 0.92 -19.45 -4.60
C ALA A 13 2.42 -19.26 -4.88
N ALA A 14 3.01 -20.13 -5.71
CA ALA A 14 4.42 -20.02 -6.11
C ALA A 14 4.68 -18.76 -6.95
N LEU A 15 3.80 -18.45 -7.90
CA LEU A 15 3.94 -17.26 -8.75
C LEU A 15 3.71 -15.97 -7.95
N ILE A 16 2.74 -15.97 -7.02
CA ILE A 16 2.53 -14.86 -6.08
C ILE A 16 3.76 -14.66 -5.19
N GLY A 17 4.34 -15.75 -4.67
CA GLY A 17 5.54 -15.71 -3.84
C GLY A 17 6.79 -15.21 -4.56
N ALA A 18 6.87 -15.42 -5.87
CA ALA A 18 7.93 -14.89 -6.72
C ALA A 18 7.74 -13.40 -7.11
N GLY A 19 6.58 -12.82 -6.78
CA GLY A 19 6.27 -11.41 -6.97
C GLY A 19 5.60 -11.06 -8.30
N LEU A 20 5.27 -9.78 -8.47
CA LEU A 20 4.47 -9.27 -9.60
C LEU A 20 5.06 -9.58 -10.99
N ALA A 21 6.38 -9.65 -11.12
CA ALA A 21 7.04 -9.99 -12.39
C ALA A 21 6.81 -11.44 -12.81
N ALA A 22 6.56 -12.33 -11.85
CA ALA A 22 6.24 -13.74 -12.09
C ALA A 22 4.76 -13.98 -12.40
N LEU A 23 3.89 -12.98 -12.20
CA LEU A 23 2.45 -13.06 -12.47
C LEU A 23 2.09 -12.78 -13.95
N SER A 24 3.06 -12.72 -14.87
CA SER A 24 2.76 -12.52 -16.29
C SER A 24 2.13 -13.78 -16.89
N GLU A 25 1.26 -13.57 -17.88
CA GLU A 25 0.63 -14.67 -18.62
C GLU A 25 1.67 -15.60 -19.27
N GLU A 26 2.81 -15.04 -19.70
CA GLU A 26 3.93 -15.81 -20.26
C GLU A 26 4.55 -16.74 -19.21
N ARG A 27 4.79 -16.26 -17.99
CA ARG A 27 5.31 -17.10 -16.89
C ARG A 27 4.33 -18.16 -16.44
N ILE A 28 3.04 -17.85 -16.43
CA ILE A 28 1.98 -18.84 -16.17
C ILE A 28 2.01 -19.94 -17.23
N ARG A 29 2.10 -19.57 -18.51
CA ARG A 29 2.16 -20.53 -19.63
C ARG A 29 3.43 -21.38 -19.57
N GLU A 30 4.58 -20.80 -19.26
CA GLU A 30 5.84 -21.53 -19.07
C GLU A 30 5.75 -22.54 -17.92
N PHE A 31 5.24 -22.11 -16.76
CA PHE A 31 5.06 -22.98 -15.60
C PHE A 31 4.16 -24.18 -15.92
N VAL A 32 3.02 -23.93 -16.57
CA VAL A 32 2.09 -25.02 -16.91
C VAL A 32 2.69 -25.92 -18.01
N LYS A 33 3.41 -25.36 -18.98
CA LYS A 33 4.11 -26.13 -20.01
C LYS A 33 5.15 -27.07 -19.40
N GLU A 34 5.94 -26.62 -18.44
CA GLU A 34 6.90 -27.46 -17.71
C GLU A 34 6.19 -28.63 -17.00
N LYS A 35 5.01 -28.39 -16.42
CA LYS A 35 4.20 -29.46 -15.80
C LYS A 35 3.61 -30.43 -16.82
N ILE A 36 3.31 -29.99 -18.04
CA ILE A 36 2.92 -30.91 -19.13
C ILE A 36 4.13 -31.74 -19.58
N ASP A 37 5.28 -31.11 -19.80
CA ASP A 37 6.48 -31.75 -20.34
C ASP A 37 7.05 -32.80 -19.36
N THR A 38 6.94 -32.56 -18.05
CA THR A 38 7.30 -33.51 -16.98
C THR A 38 6.29 -34.65 -16.80
N GLY A 39 5.17 -34.64 -17.54
CA GLY A 39 4.08 -35.62 -17.41
C GLY A 39 3.22 -35.43 -16.16
N ALA A 40 3.40 -34.34 -15.42
CA ALA A 40 2.61 -34.03 -14.23
C ALA A 40 1.18 -33.57 -14.57
N LEU A 41 0.96 -33.07 -15.79
CA LEU A 41 -0.35 -32.67 -16.34
C LEU A 41 -0.51 -33.18 -17.77
N SER A 42 -1.74 -33.55 -18.13
CA SER A 42 -2.09 -33.74 -19.54
C SER A 42 -2.28 -32.39 -20.27
N LYS A 43 -2.29 -32.43 -21.61
CA LYS A 43 -2.49 -31.22 -22.44
C LYS A 43 -3.82 -30.52 -22.15
N GLU A 44 -4.89 -31.28 -21.96
CA GLU A 44 -6.21 -30.72 -21.63
C GLU A 44 -6.22 -30.08 -20.23
N GLU A 45 -5.66 -30.77 -19.24
CA GLU A 45 -5.55 -30.23 -17.87
C GLU A 45 -4.69 -28.96 -17.83
N GLY A 46 -3.61 -28.91 -18.61
CA GLY A 46 -2.79 -27.71 -18.70
C GLY A 46 -3.50 -26.53 -19.38
N LYS A 47 -4.33 -26.79 -20.40
CA LYS A 47 -5.12 -25.72 -21.04
C LYS A 47 -6.08 -25.07 -20.05
N THR A 48 -6.85 -25.87 -19.31
CA THR A 48 -7.75 -25.38 -18.26
C THR A 48 -6.98 -24.64 -17.17
N LEU A 49 -5.82 -25.18 -16.75
CA LEU A 49 -5.04 -24.57 -15.69
C LEU A 49 -4.48 -23.19 -16.06
N VAL A 50 -4.06 -22.98 -17.31
CA VAL A 50 -3.62 -21.65 -17.77
C VAL A 50 -4.77 -20.65 -17.68
N GLU A 51 -5.97 -21.01 -18.14
CA GLU A 51 -7.14 -20.13 -18.10
C GLU A 51 -7.49 -19.74 -16.66
N ASP A 52 -7.52 -20.73 -15.75
CA ASP A 52 -7.79 -20.51 -14.32
C ASP A 52 -6.75 -19.58 -13.69
N LEU A 53 -5.45 -19.85 -13.90
CA LEU A 53 -4.36 -19.07 -13.32
C LEU A 53 -4.31 -17.64 -13.86
N VAL A 54 -4.53 -17.44 -15.16
CA VAL A 54 -4.57 -16.10 -15.76
C VAL A 54 -5.75 -15.29 -15.23
N SER A 55 -6.92 -15.92 -15.11
CA SER A 55 -8.12 -15.28 -14.56
C SER A 55 -7.93 -14.87 -13.09
N GLU A 56 -7.45 -15.79 -12.27
CA GLU A 56 -7.21 -15.55 -10.84
C GLU A 56 -6.15 -14.46 -10.63
N THR A 57 -5.07 -14.51 -11.41
CA THR A 57 -3.99 -13.51 -11.36
C THR A 57 -4.48 -12.11 -11.73
N LYS A 58 -5.34 -11.98 -12.76
CA LYS A 58 -5.94 -10.68 -13.12
C LYS A 58 -6.79 -10.11 -12.00
N LYS A 59 -7.61 -10.96 -11.36
CA LYS A 59 -8.43 -10.56 -10.22
C LYS A 59 -7.57 -10.11 -9.04
N GLN A 60 -6.58 -10.91 -8.67
CA GLN A 60 -5.67 -10.59 -7.58
C GLN A 60 -4.87 -9.32 -7.84
N LYS A 61 -4.44 -9.07 -9.09
CA LYS A 61 -3.77 -7.82 -9.46
C LYS A 61 -4.66 -6.60 -9.21
N LEU A 62 -5.91 -6.65 -9.64
CA LEU A 62 -6.88 -5.56 -9.42
C LEU A 62 -7.13 -5.34 -7.92
N ASP A 63 -7.30 -6.42 -7.15
CA ASP A 63 -7.51 -6.33 -5.71
C ASP A 63 -6.27 -5.75 -4.99
N LEU A 64 -5.08 -6.13 -5.43
CA LEU A 64 -3.82 -5.60 -4.91
C LEU A 64 -3.67 -4.11 -5.22
N GLU A 65 -3.90 -3.71 -6.48
CA GLU A 65 -3.86 -2.31 -6.92
C GLU A 65 -4.83 -1.46 -6.10
N LYS A 66 -6.07 -1.92 -5.90
CA LYS A 66 -7.07 -1.24 -5.09
C LYS A 66 -6.62 -1.09 -3.63
N ASN A 67 -6.13 -2.17 -3.01
CA ASN A 67 -5.63 -2.14 -1.64
C ASN A 67 -4.45 -1.19 -1.46
N ILE A 68 -3.54 -1.14 -2.44
CA ILE A 68 -2.41 -0.21 -2.44
C ILE A 68 -2.91 1.24 -2.49
N VAL A 69 -3.83 1.55 -3.41
CA VAL A 69 -4.41 2.89 -3.55
C VAL A 69 -5.10 3.33 -2.25
N GLU A 70 -5.90 2.44 -1.64
CA GLU A 70 -6.58 2.72 -0.38
C GLU A 70 -5.60 2.98 0.78
N LYS A 71 -4.54 2.17 0.89
CA LYS A 71 -3.51 2.36 1.92
C LYS A 71 -2.72 3.66 1.72
N ILE A 72 -2.34 3.98 0.48
CA ILE A 72 -1.66 5.24 0.17
C ILE A 72 -2.57 6.42 0.52
N ARG A 73 -3.84 6.38 0.10
CA ARG A 73 -4.80 7.44 0.41
C ARG A 73 -4.97 7.62 1.92
N ALA A 74 -5.09 6.54 2.67
CA ALA A 74 -5.18 6.60 4.13
C ALA A 74 -3.92 7.19 4.78
N ALA A 75 -2.74 6.85 4.26
CA ALA A 75 -1.46 7.39 4.74
C ALA A 75 -1.34 8.90 4.47
N VAL A 76 -1.70 9.35 3.26
CA VAL A 76 -1.69 10.77 2.89
C VAL A 76 -2.66 11.56 3.76
N LEU A 77 -3.91 11.09 3.93
CA LEU A 77 -4.89 11.76 4.78
C LEU A 77 -4.43 11.86 6.25
N LYS A 78 -3.75 10.82 6.75
CA LYS A 78 -3.18 10.84 8.10
C LYS A 78 -2.05 11.87 8.21
N ALA A 79 -1.17 11.93 7.21
CA ALA A 79 -0.07 12.88 7.16
C ALA A 79 -0.59 14.33 7.09
N ASP A 80 -1.57 14.61 6.23
CA ASP A 80 -2.20 15.93 6.10
C ASP A 80 -2.81 16.39 7.42
N LYS A 81 -3.52 15.49 8.11
CA LYS A 81 -4.08 15.79 9.44
C LYS A 81 -2.99 16.09 10.47
N GLN A 82 -1.88 15.35 10.45
CA GLN A 82 -0.77 15.60 11.35
C GLN A 82 -0.09 16.94 11.04
N LEU A 83 0.06 17.29 9.77
CA LEU A 83 0.61 18.57 9.33
C LEU A 83 -0.24 19.74 9.83
N SER A 84 -1.56 19.69 9.57
CA SER A 84 -2.50 20.73 10.02
C SER A 84 -2.50 20.90 11.55
N ASN A 85 -2.41 19.80 12.30
CA ASN A 85 -2.29 19.87 13.76
C ASN A 85 -0.97 20.50 14.22
N LEU A 86 0.13 20.26 13.51
CA LEU A 86 1.42 20.88 13.82
C LEU A 86 1.41 22.38 13.51
N GLU A 87 0.82 22.78 12.38
CA GLU A 87 0.63 24.20 12.03
C GLU A 87 -0.15 24.94 13.12
N ALA A 88 -1.29 24.39 13.54
CA ALA A 88 -2.10 24.98 14.62
C ALA A 88 -1.30 25.15 15.93
N ARG A 89 -0.48 24.16 16.31
CA ARG A 89 0.37 24.24 17.50
C ARG A 89 1.48 25.28 17.38
N ILE A 90 2.05 25.44 16.19
CA ILE A 90 3.07 26.47 15.92
C ILE A 90 2.44 27.85 16.08
N ASP A 91 1.25 28.05 15.52
CA ASP A 91 0.55 29.33 15.62
C ASP A 91 0.15 29.66 17.06
N GLU A 92 -0.34 28.67 17.83
CA GLU A 92 -0.61 28.84 19.26
C GLU A 92 0.65 29.24 20.05
N THR A 93 1.77 28.58 19.77
CA THR A 93 3.06 28.89 20.43
C THR A 93 3.52 30.31 20.10
N LYS A 94 3.43 30.73 18.83
CA LYS A 94 3.78 32.09 18.41
C LYS A 94 2.91 33.14 19.09
N ILE A 95 1.61 32.87 19.23
CA ILE A 95 0.69 33.78 19.93
C ILE A 95 1.11 33.93 21.40
N GLN A 96 1.39 32.81 22.09
CA GLN A 96 1.84 32.84 23.48
C GLN A 96 3.15 33.63 23.67
N GLU A 97 4.11 33.45 22.76
CA GLU A 97 5.38 34.20 22.78
C GLU A 97 5.15 35.71 22.60
N LEU A 98 4.29 36.10 21.66
CA LEU A 98 3.94 37.50 21.42
C LEU A 98 3.19 38.11 22.62
N GLU A 99 2.26 37.39 23.23
CA GLU A 99 1.53 37.84 24.42
C GLU A 99 2.46 38.04 25.61
N ALA A 100 3.41 37.12 25.83
CA ALA A 100 4.41 37.24 26.87
C ALA A 100 5.31 38.47 26.69
N GLU A 101 5.73 38.74 25.44
CA GLU A 101 6.56 39.91 25.13
C GLU A 101 5.77 41.23 25.28
N LEU A 102 4.50 41.25 24.86
CA LEU A 102 3.63 42.41 25.08
C LEU A 102 3.45 42.72 26.58
N GLU A 103 3.28 41.71 27.41
CA GLU A 103 3.19 41.90 28.86
C GLU A 103 4.51 42.41 29.47
N ARG A 104 5.66 41.91 29.03
CA ARG A 104 6.97 42.47 29.43
C ARG A 104 7.08 43.95 29.06
N MET A 105 6.74 44.32 27.83
CA MET A 105 6.79 45.71 27.38
C MET A 105 5.80 46.62 28.12
N LYS A 106 4.61 46.12 28.49
CA LYS A 106 3.66 46.87 29.33
C LYS A 106 4.21 47.10 30.73
N ASN A 107 4.85 46.09 31.31
CA ASN A 107 5.42 46.18 32.66
C ASN A 107 6.60 47.17 32.70
N LEU A 108 7.49 47.13 31.70
CA LEU A 108 8.59 48.09 31.55
C LEU A 108 8.10 49.55 31.43
N ARG A 109 7.07 49.80 30.62
CA ARG A 109 6.46 51.15 30.51
C ARG A 109 5.77 51.61 31.80
N LYS A 110 5.25 50.69 32.61
CA LYS A 110 4.66 51.04 33.91
C LYS A 110 5.71 51.40 34.96
N THR A 111 6.90 50.83 34.86
CA THR A 111 8.03 51.17 35.74
C THR A 111 8.67 52.50 35.32
N GLU A 112 8.83 52.77 34.03
CA GLU A 112 9.39 54.06 33.53
C GLU A 112 8.50 55.28 33.79
N ASN A 113 7.17 55.11 33.87
CA ASN A 113 6.24 56.22 34.17
C ASN A 113 6.01 56.46 35.68
N LYS A 114 6.69 55.70 36.56
CA LYS A 114 6.58 55.83 38.03
C LYS A 114 7.78 56.51 38.68
N ASP A 115 8.84 56.77 37.93
CA ASP A 115 9.99 57.61 38.29
C ASP A 115 9.80 59.04 37.73
#